data_AF-A0A7C0WLF1-F1
#
_entry.id   AF-A0A7C0WLF1-F1
#
_cell.length_a   1.000
_cell.length_b   1.000
_cell.length_c   1.000
_cell.angle_alpha   90.00
_cell.angle_beta   90.00
_cell.angle_gamma   90.00
#
_symmetry.space_group_name_H-M   'P 1'
#
loop_
_entity.id
_entity.type
_entity.pdbx_description
1 polymer ?
#
loop_
_entity_poly.entity_id
_entity_poly.type
_entity_poly.pdbx_seq_one_letter_code
_entity_poly.pdbx_strand_id
1 'polypeptide(L)'
;MKKHILITITLLVTALTAVSYADTCYYMPGNNNTSGDNFYRSRMCTQPMVDQFWDHFDFDKGDWDDGFGYHDACNVNKPLARTFNALWLLAYSSENYARSTGDYSGNALRWGYPYSASNIDELDGRCGNGTISGTVATTYWGWQDNRTVLKWPFFYGQSVVERAGSIVHEARHAAWWNSHNGGAGCPRGSSCDKRWSDMRANSYEVLYLWWFYVDGVRTTTGMRNFARQRGQTIIDTGFNTNPGYVI
;
A
#
# COMPACT_ATOMS: atom_id res chain seq x y z
N MET A 1 -72.29 7.64 24.35
CA MET A 1 -71.25 6.82 25.01
C MET A 1 -70.54 5.97 23.96
N LYS A 2 -69.37 6.40 23.49
CA LYS A 2 -68.48 5.56 22.65
C LYS A 2 -67.07 5.72 23.23
N LYS A 3 -66.56 4.65 23.84
CA LYS A 3 -65.22 4.56 24.42
C LYS A 3 -64.23 4.39 23.27
N HIS A 4 -63.34 5.35 23.07
CA HIS A 4 -62.18 5.18 22.21
C HIS A 4 -61.06 4.55 23.05
N ILE A 5 -60.70 3.32 22.70
CA ILE A 5 -59.60 2.56 23.30
C ILE A 5 -58.31 3.12 22.69
N LEU A 6 -57.49 3.76 23.52
CA LEU A 6 -56.13 4.14 23.17
C LEU A 6 -55.24 2.90 23.31
N ILE A 7 -54.72 2.36 22.21
CA ILE A 7 -53.71 1.29 22.23
C ILE A 7 -52.35 1.98 22.20
N THR A 8 -51.67 2.03 23.34
CA THR A 8 -50.30 2.50 23.44
C THR A 8 -49.37 1.39 22.93
N ILE A 9 -48.85 1.54 21.71
CA ILE A 9 -47.80 0.68 21.19
C ILE A 9 -46.48 1.16 21.80
N THR A 10 -46.03 0.47 22.86
CA THR A 10 -44.69 0.69 23.41
C THR A 10 -43.68 0.08 22.45
N LEU A 11 -43.01 0.94 21.68
CA LEU A 11 -41.90 0.54 20.81
C LEU A 11 -40.73 0.14 21.71
N LEU A 12 -40.53 -1.16 21.90
CA LEU A 12 -39.34 -1.68 22.58
C LEU A 12 -38.15 -1.49 21.61
N VAL A 13 -37.46 -0.36 21.73
CA VAL A 13 -36.17 -0.17 21.06
C VAL A 13 -35.18 -1.10 21.75
N THR A 14 -35.07 -2.33 21.26
CA THR A 14 -33.89 -3.13 21.51
C THR A 14 -32.74 -2.37 20.87
N ALA A 15 -31.99 -1.65 21.68
CA ALA A 15 -30.64 -1.27 21.34
C ALA A 15 -29.89 -2.58 21.05
N LEU A 16 -29.90 -2.98 19.77
CA LEU A 16 -28.84 -3.78 19.24
C LEU A 16 -27.61 -2.94 19.49
N THR A 17 -26.93 -3.20 20.61
CA THR A 17 -25.50 -2.98 20.67
C THR A 17 -24.97 -3.84 19.54
N ALA A 18 -24.82 -3.23 18.37
CA ALA A 18 -23.89 -3.73 17.39
C ALA A 18 -22.59 -3.84 18.18
N VAL A 19 -22.23 -5.08 18.50
CA VAL A 19 -20.90 -5.40 18.96
C VAL A 19 -20.02 -4.89 17.84
N SER A 20 -19.39 -3.73 18.03
CA SER A 20 -18.28 -3.35 17.17
C SER A 20 -17.22 -4.39 17.44
N TYR A 21 -17.12 -5.38 16.56
CA TYR A 21 -15.96 -6.23 16.57
C TYR A 21 -14.77 -5.31 16.37
N ALA A 22 -13.88 -5.24 17.35
CA ALA A 22 -12.49 -5.14 16.97
C ALA A 22 -12.23 -6.43 16.17
N ASP A 23 -12.24 -6.31 14.84
CA ASP A 23 -11.82 -7.37 13.92
C ASP A 23 -10.34 -7.61 14.19
N THR A 24 -10.04 -8.43 15.21
CA THR A 24 -8.70 -8.55 15.78
C THR A 24 -7.77 -9.29 14.83
N CYS A 25 -7.21 -8.55 13.88
CA CYS A 25 -6.02 -9.00 13.17
C CYS A 25 -4.83 -9.00 14.12
N TYR A 26 -4.27 -10.18 14.35
CA TYR A 26 -3.08 -10.34 15.18
C TYR A 26 -1.83 -9.96 14.40
N TYR A 27 -0.99 -9.10 14.97
CA TYR A 27 0.27 -8.68 14.34
C TYR A 27 1.15 -9.88 13.99
N MET A 28 1.67 -9.90 12.77
CA MET A 28 2.59 -10.93 12.28
C MET A 28 3.91 -10.30 11.80
N PRO A 29 4.61 -9.52 12.64
CA PRO A 29 5.72 -8.68 12.21
C PRO A 29 6.89 -9.46 11.58
N GLY A 30 7.01 -10.76 11.86
CA GLY A 30 8.14 -11.57 11.46
C GLY A 30 9.44 -11.02 12.02
N ASN A 31 10.51 -11.09 11.25
CA ASN A 31 11.79 -10.49 11.61
C ASN A 31 11.93 -9.10 10.97
N ASN A 32 11.82 -8.06 11.80
CA ASN A 32 11.89 -6.66 11.38
C ASN A 32 13.26 -6.21 10.82
N ASN A 33 14.34 -6.97 11.09
CA ASN A 33 15.63 -6.73 10.44
C ASN A 33 15.62 -7.29 9.02
N THR A 34 15.07 -8.50 8.84
CA THR A 34 14.95 -9.13 7.52
C THR A 34 14.03 -8.33 6.61
N SER A 35 12.88 -7.87 7.10
CA SER A 35 11.95 -7.05 6.29
C SER A 35 12.49 -5.65 5.99
N GLY A 36 13.55 -5.20 6.68
CA GLY A 36 14.14 -3.87 6.57
C GLY A 36 13.48 -2.79 7.42
N ASP A 37 12.44 -3.12 8.19
CA ASP A 37 11.69 -2.14 8.98
C ASP A 37 12.52 -1.49 10.09
N ASN A 38 13.35 -2.27 10.78
CA ASN A 38 14.25 -1.72 11.81
C ASN A 38 15.30 -0.76 11.24
N PHE A 39 15.68 -0.94 9.98
CA PHE A 39 16.71 -0.10 9.35
C PHE A 39 16.20 1.32 9.06
N TYR A 40 14.90 1.48 8.74
CA TYR A 40 14.30 2.78 8.45
C TYR A 40 13.62 3.43 9.66
N ARG A 41 13.31 2.66 10.70
CA ARG A 41 12.58 3.14 11.90
C ARG A 41 13.10 4.47 12.43
N SER A 42 14.42 4.61 12.63
CA SER A 42 15.00 5.83 13.20
C SER A 42 14.97 7.04 12.27
N ARG A 43 14.84 6.83 10.96
CA ARG A 43 14.75 7.91 9.96
C ARG A 43 13.32 8.35 9.72
N MET A 44 12.39 7.39 9.73
CA MET A 44 10.97 7.61 9.56
C MET A 44 10.32 8.19 10.82
N CYS A 45 10.72 7.73 12.01
CA CYS A 45 10.09 8.11 13.29
C CYS A 45 10.49 9.53 13.74
N THR A 46 10.02 10.53 13.02
CA THR A 46 10.08 11.94 13.39
C THR A 46 8.76 12.59 13.03
N GLN A 47 8.31 13.55 13.84
CA GLN A 47 7.04 14.24 13.57
C GLN A 47 6.97 14.85 12.15
N PRO A 48 8.03 15.49 11.61
CA PRO A 48 7.98 16.04 10.25
C PRO A 48 7.76 14.98 9.16
N MET A 49 8.32 13.78 9.31
CA MET A 49 8.09 12.70 8.34
C MET A 49 6.67 12.16 8.44
N VAL A 50 6.17 12.02 9.68
CA VAL A 50 4.79 11.62 9.94
C VAL A 50 3.85 12.63 9.29
N ASP A 51 3.96 13.91 9.62
CA ASP A 51 3.11 14.98 9.09
C ASP A 51 3.14 15.05 7.56
N GLN A 52 4.33 14.91 6.94
CA GLN A 52 4.46 14.87 5.49
C GLN A 52 3.67 13.71 4.86
N PHE A 53 3.70 12.52 5.47
CA PHE A 53 2.98 11.37 4.94
C PHE A 53 1.49 11.44 5.19
N TRP A 54 1.04 12.03 6.30
CA TRP A 54 -0.36 12.36 6.53
C TRP A 54 -0.89 13.30 5.44
N ASP A 55 -0.17 14.39 5.19
CA ASP A 55 -0.58 15.42 4.21
C ASP A 55 -0.64 14.89 2.77
N HIS A 56 0.32 14.03 2.37
CA HIS A 56 0.42 13.58 0.98
C HIS A 56 -0.46 12.37 0.60
N PHE A 57 -1.07 11.68 1.57
CA PHE A 57 -1.83 10.44 1.33
C PHE A 57 -3.09 10.36 2.20
N ASP A 58 -3.57 11.53 2.65
CA ASP A 58 -4.77 11.74 3.47
C ASP A 58 -5.06 10.63 4.48
N PHE A 59 -4.05 10.26 5.28
CA PHE A 59 -4.27 9.25 6.31
C PHE A 59 -5.34 9.78 7.28
N ASP A 60 -6.22 8.91 7.81
CA ASP A 60 -7.17 9.29 8.84
C ASP A 60 -7.12 8.41 10.11
N LYS A 61 -7.76 8.88 11.19
CA LYS A 61 -7.83 8.14 12.45
C LYS A 61 -8.71 6.89 12.34
N GLY A 62 -9.83 6.95 11.63
CA GLY A 62 -10.75 5.82 11.52
C GLY A 62 -10.09 4.58 10.91
N ASP A 63 -9.11 4.81 10.04
CA ASP A 63 -8.48 3.77 9.23
C ASP A 63 -7.17 3.23 9.79
N TRP A 64 -6.55 4.00 10.68
CA TRP A 64 -5.26 3.66 11.27
C TRP A 64 -5.30 3.47 12.79
N ASP A 65 -6.46 3.63 13.43
CA ASP A 65 -6.68 3.30 14.84
C ASP A 65 -6.98 1.79 15.03
N ASP A 66 -7.58 1.37 16.14
CA ASP A 66 -7.96 -0.02 16.44
C ASP A 66 -6.80 -1.03 16.30
N GLY A 67 -5.60 -0.57 16.67
CA GLY A 67 -4.38 -1.36 16.62
C GLY A 67 -3.58 -1.23 15.32
N PHE A 68 -4.00 -0.43 14.33
CA PHE A 68 -3.20 -0.18 13.13
C PHE A 68 -1.98 0.72 13.40
N GLY A 69 -2.03 1.52 14.47
CA GLY A 69 -0.88 2.25 14.99
C GLY A 69 -0.99 3.77 14.97
N TYR A 70 -2.18 4.34 14.79
CA TYR A 70 -2.43 5.79 14.81
C TYR A 70 -1.73 6.49 15.99
N HIS A 71 -1.93 5.97 17.21
CA HIS A 71 -1.32 6.51 18.42
C HIS A 71 0.12 6.03 18.70
N ASP A 72 0.69 5.19 17.83
CA ASP A 72 2.00 4.55 17.98
C ASP A 72 2.68 4.36 16.61
N ALA A 73 2.74 5.44 15.83
CA ALA A 73 3.13 5.44 14.42
C ALA A 73 4.60 5.02 14.16
N CYS A 74 5.40 4.91 15.23
CA CYS A 74 6.79 4.49 15.18
C CYS A 74 7.02 3.01 15.51
N ASN A 75 5.97 2.30 15.91
CA ASN A 75 6.07 0.89 16.27
C ASN A 75 5.99 0.01 15.03
N VAL A 76 7.15 -0.42 14.56
CA VAL A 76 7.32 -1.28 13.38
C VAL A 76 6.67 -2.66 13.49
N ASN A 77 6.09 -3.03 14.65
CA ASN A 77 5.25 -4.21 14.75
C ASN A 77 3.81 -3.97 14.29
N LYS A 78 3.41 -2.71 14.13
CA LYS A 78 2.06 -2.29 13.71
C LYS A 78 2.04 -1.90 12.22
N PRO A 79 0.88 -2.00 11.55
CA PRO A 79 0.71 -1.66 10.14
C PRO A 79 1.21 -0.25 9.75
N LEU A 80 0.83 0.78 10.50
CA LEU A 80 1.10 2.18 10.13
C LEU A 80 2.60 2.46 9.98
N ALA A 81 3.42 2.07 10.97
CA ALA A 81 4.85 2.28 10.94
C ALA A 81 5.53 1.58 9.74
N ARG A 82 4.98 0.44 9.29
CA ARG A 82 5.49 -0.30 8.13
C ARG A 82 5.14 0.36 6.81
N THR A 83 3.95 0.97 6.74
CA THR A 83 3.55 1.84 5.62
C THR A 83 4.45 3.07 5.57
N PHE A 84 4.67 3.75 6.69
CA PHE A 84 5.57 4.90 6.75
C PHE A 84 7.02 4.55 6.39
N ASN A 85 7.53 3.38 6.79
CA ASN A 85 8.84 2.92 6.34
C ASN A 85 8.90 2.74 4.81
N ALA A 86 7.82 2.22 4.20
CA ALA A 86 7.73 2.06 2.75
C ALA A 86 7.67 3.42 2.03
N LEU A 87 6.88 4.36 2.54
CA LEU A 87 6.80 5.74 2.03
C LEU A 87 8.13 6.48 2.17
N TRP A 88 8.82 6.33 3.29
CA TRP A 88 10.15 6.89 3.47
C TRP A 88 11.14 6.33 2.46
N LEU A 89 11.15 5.01 2.26
CA LEU A 89 12.01 4.37 1.26
C LEU A 89 11.68 4.89 -0.14
N LEU A 90 10.39 4.97 -0.49
CA LEU A 90 9.92 5.47 -1.77
C LEU A 90 10.34 6.93 -2.01
N ALA A 91 10.31 7.78 -0.98
CA ALA A 91 10.68 9.19 -1.04
C ALA A 91 12.20 9.42 -1.13
N TYR A 92 13.01 8.61 -0.43
CA TYR A 92 14.40 8.95 -0.15
C TYR A 92 15.43 7.93 -0.65
N SER A 93 15.03 7.00 -1.51
CA SER A 93 15.93 5.99 -2.10
C SER A 93 16.75 6.47 -3.30
N SER A 94 16.55 7.70 -3.78
CA SER A 94 17.42 8.37 -4.75
C SER A 94 18.46 9.26 -4.06
N GLU A 95 19.66 9.40 -4.62
CA GLU A 95 20.61 10.43 -4.16
C GLU A 95 20.09 11.84 -4.47
N ASN A 96 19.43 11.98 -5.61
CA ASN A 96 18.73 13.20 -6.01
C ASN A 96 17.23 12.94 -5.94
N TYR A 97 16.70 12.75 -4.73
CA TYR A 97 15.27 12.58 -4.51
C TYR A 97 14.49 13.86 -4.86
N ALA A 98 13.23 13.70 -5.25
CA ALA A 98 12.35 14.81 -5.58
C ALA A 98 12.06 15.66 -4.32
N ARG A 99 11.93 16.97 -4.50
CA ARG A 99 11.63 17.92 -3.40
C ARG A 99 10.18 18.41 -3.39
N SER A 100 9.38 17.96 -4.35
CA SER A 100 7.97 18.31 -4.51
C SER A 100 7.24 17.13 -5.14
N THR A 101 5.96 16.94 -4.79
CA THR A 101 5.07 15.94 -5.36
C THR A 101 4.72 16.18 -6.83
N GLY A 102 5.00 17.38 -7.36
CA GLY A 102 4.84 17.70 -8.78
C GLY A 102 6.06 17.35 -9.66
N ASP A 103 7.14 16.79 -9.09
CA ASP A 103 8.37 16.50 -9.84
C ASP A 103 8.45 15.04 -10.30
N TYR A 104 8.08 14.80 -11.56
CA TYR A 104 8.15 13.48 -12.19
C TYR A 104 9.40 13.27 -13.06
N SER A 105 10.44 14.09 -12.90
CA SER A 105 11.64 13.99 -13.71
C SER A 105 12.54 12.81 -13.29
N GLY A 106 13.45 12.42 -14.18
CA GLY A 106 14.49 11.43 -13.89
C GLY A 106 14.00 9.98 -13.87
N ASN A 107 14.66 9.15 -13.06
CA ASN A 107 14.36 7.73 -12.95
C ASN A 107 13.28 7.43 -11.90
N ALA A 108 12.86 6.16 -11.80
CA ALA A 108 11.77 5.74 -10.93
C ALA A 108 12.01 5.95 -9.44
N LEU A 109 13.27 6.04 -8.99
CA LEU A 109 13.58 6.41 -7.61
C LEU A 109 13.31 7.87 -7.31
N ARG A 110 13.35 8.74 -8.34
CA ARG A 110 13.05 10.15 -8.19
C ARG A 110 11.55 10.41 -8.31
N TRP A 111 10.90 9.92 -9.37
CA TRP A 111 9.50 10.22 -9.62
C TRP A 111 8.51 9.31 -8.86
N GLY A 112 8.94 8.15 -8.35
CA GLY A 112 8.05 7.15 -7.75
C GLY A 112 7.20 7.68 -6.60
N TYR A 113 7.81 8.38 -5.64
CA TYR A 113 7.07 8.99 -4.53
C TYR A 113 6.14 10.13 -4.96
N PRO A 114 6.61 11.16 -5.70
CA PRO A 114 5.74 12.19 -6.26
C PRO A 114 4.53 11.61 -7.01
N TYR A 115 4.76 10.59 -7.84
CA TYR A 115 3.72 9.95 -8.64
C TYR A 115 2.69 9.26 -7.76
N SER A 116 3.14 8.52 -6.74
CA SER A 116 2.23 7.89 -5.80
C SER A 116 1.41 8.90 -5.01
N ALA A 117 2.05 9.93 -4.44
CA ALA A 117 1.38 10.97 -3.66
C ALA A 117 0.37 11.80 -4.47
N SER A 118 0.57 11.93 -5.79
CA SER A 118 -0.32 12.74 -6.63
C SER A 118 -1.46 11.96 -7.27
N ASN A 119 -1.45 10.63 -7.19
CA ASN A 119 -2.48 9.79 -7.80
C ASN A 119 -3.28 9.00 -6.77
N ILE A 120 -2.68 8.66 -5.63
CA ILE A 120 -3.39 8.07 -4.49
C ILE A 120 -3.90 9.23 -3.64
N ASP A 121 -5.21 9.35 -3.50
CA ASP A 121 -5.84 10.36 -2.63
C ASP A 121 -5.61 9.97 -1.16
N GLU A 122 -6.03 8.75 -0.84
CA GLU A 122 -6.00 8.20 0.52
C GLU A 122 -5.34 6.81 0.57
N LEU A 123 -4.57 6.54 1.65
CA LEU A 123 -4.12 5.19 2.02
C LEU A 123 -4.82 4.70 3.29
N ASP A 124 -5.65 3.66 3.18
CA ASP A 124 -6.33 3.05 4.32
C ASP A 124 -5.60 1.78 4.82
N GLY A 125 -5.73 1.52 6.12
CA GLY A 125 -5.42 0.22 6.71
C GLY A 125 -6.65 -0.68 6.85
N ARG A 126 -6.62 -1.90 6.30
CA ARG A 126 -7.63 -2.93 6.58
C ARG A 126 -7.01 -4.30 6.82
N CYS A 127 -7.73 -5.10 7.59
CA CYS A 127 -7.41 -6.51 7.84
C CYS A 127 -7.45 -7.37 6.58
N GLY A 128 -8.39 -7.12 5.66
CA GLY A 128 -8.70 -8.09 4.61
C GLY A 128 -9.14 -9.41 5.22
N ASN A 129 -8.47 -10.52 4.85
CA ASN A 129 -8.71 -11.85 5.43
C ASN A 129 -7.88 -12.14 6.70
N GLY A 130 -7.06 -11.19 7.17
CA GLY A 130 -6.20 -11.37 8.34
C GLY A 130 -5.03 -12.35 8.15
N THR A 131 -4.69 -12.72 6.92
CA THR A 131 -3.59 -13.65 6.60
C THR A 131 -2.52 -13.00 5.75
N ILE A 132 -1.30 -13.53 5.77
CA ILE A 132 -0.20 -13.07 4.88
C ILE A 132 -0.40 -13.45 3.40
N SER A 133 -1.48 -14.19 3.09
CA SER A 133 -1.81 -14.66 1.75
C SER A 133 -3.01 -13.92 1.16
N GLY A 134 -2.97 -13.69 -0.15
CA GLY A 134 -4.07 -13.08 -0.90
C GLY A 134 -3.76 -11.66 -1.34
N THR A 135 -4.79 -10.83 -1.42
CA THR A 135 -4.71 -9.48 -1.97
C THR A 135 -3.88 -8.56 -1.08
N VAL A 136 -2.81 -7.98 -1.63
CA VAL A 136 -1.90 -7.05 -0.96
C VAL A 136 -2.56 -5.69 -0.74
N ALA A 137 -3.20 -5.16 -1.77
CA ALA A 137 -3.92 -3.89 -1.72
C ALA A 137 -5.06 -3.87 -2.75
N THR A 138 -5.96 -2.90 -2.62
CA THR A 138 -7.03 -2.68 -3.60
C THR A 138 -7.32 -1.20 -3.69
N THR A 139 -7.18 -0.64 -4.88
CA THR A 139 -7.58 0.75 -5.13
C THR A 139 -8.97 0.84 -5.74
N TYR A 140 -9.74 1.82 -5.29
CA TYR A 140 -11.12 2.07 -5.68
C TYR A 140 -11.23 3.39 -6.47
N TRP A 141 -12.07 3.37 -7.51
CA TRP A 141 -12.39 4.54 -8.35
C TRP A 141 -13.87 4.88 -8.21
N GLY A 142 -14.22 6.15 -8.06
CA GLY A 142 -15.62 6.53 -8.00
C GLY A 142 -15.91 8.03 -7.89
N TRP A 143 -17.19 8.34 -7.72
CA TRP A 143 -17.68 9.70 -7.41
C TRP A 143 -17.40 10.11 -5.96
N GLN A 144 -17.06 9.14 -5.11
CA GLN A 144 -16.58 9.31 -3.75
C GLN A 144 -15.15 8.77 -3.75
N ASP A 145 -14.23 9.64 -3.38
CA ASP A 145 -12.81 9.47 -3.01
C ASP A 145 -12.00 8.30 -3.62
N ASN A 146 -10.86 8.62 -4.23
CA ASN A 146 -9.97 7.62 -4.83
C ASN A 146 -8.99 7.05 -3.79
N ARG A 147 -9.44 6.07 -3.01
CA ARG A 147 -8.62 5.46 -1.95
C ARG A 147 -7.94 4.15 -2.35
N THR A 148 -6.77 3.91 -1.76
CA THR A 148 -6.03 2.65 -1.82
C THR A 148 -6.06 1.94 -0.47
N VAL A 149 -6.71 0.79 -0.41
CA VAL A 149 -6.81 -0.01 0.81
C VAL A 149 -5.65 -1.00 0.91
N LEU A 150 -4.76 -0.81 1.87
CA LEU A 150 -3.64 -1.69 2.19
C LEU A 150 -4.07 -2.82 3.13
N LYS A 151 -3.70 -4.06 2.84
CA LYS A 151 -4.18 -5.26 3.54
C LYS A 151 -3.07 -6.02 4.27
N TRP A 152 -3.45 -7.02 5.07
CA TRP A 152 -2.50 -7.81 5.87
C TRP A 152 -1.25 -8.33 5.12
N PRO A 153 -1.36 -8.86 3.88
CA PRO A 153 -0.19 -9.27 3.11
C PRO A 153 0.78 -8.11 2.79
N PHE A 154 0.31 -6.88 2.63
CA PHE A 154 1.17 -5.70 2.48
C PHE A 154 1.99 -5.45 3.75
N PHE A 155 1.35 -5.43 4.92
CA PHE A 155 2.03 -5.13 6.17
C PHE A 155 3.02 -6.22 6.60
N TYR A 156 2.65 -7.49 6.43
CA TYR A 156 3.37 -8.61 7.05
C TYR A 156 3.88 -9.67 6.08
N GLY A 157 3.38 -9.69 4.84
CA GLY A 157 3.83 -10.61 3.79
C GLY A 157 4.91 -10.04 2.87
N GLN A 158 5.27 -8.76 3.04
CA GLN A 158 6.24 -8.06 2.20
C GLN A 158 7.38 -7.46 3.02
N SER A 159 8.55 -7.33 2.41
CA SER A 159 9.63 -6.45 2.87
C SER A 159 9.28 -4.98 2.61
N VAL A 160 10.03 -4.06 3.21
CA VAL A 160 9.83 -2.61 3.05
C VAL A 160 9.94 -2.15 1.59
N VAL A 161 10.82 -2.76 0.80
CA VAL A 161 10.99 -2.42 -0.62
C VAL A 161 9.86 -2.97 -1.49
N GLU A 162 9.33 -4.14 -1.17
CA GLU A 162 8.16 -4.72 -1.86
C GLU A 162 6.88 -3.94 -1.54
N ARG A 163 6.74 -3.43 -0.31
CA ARG A 163 5.68 -2.47 0.04
C ARG A 163 5.79 -1.21 -0.80
N ALA A 164 6.98 -0.62 -0.90
CA ALA A 164 7.19 0.58 -1.72
C ALA A 164 6.84 0.32 -3.20
N GLY A 165 7.23 -0.83 -3.76
CA GLY A 165 6.83 -1.24 -5.10
C GLY A 165 5.31 -1.39 -5.25
N SER A 166 4.65 -1.98 -4.25
CA SER A 166 3.18 -2.11 -4.23
C SER A 166 2.49 -0.73 -4.19
N ILE A 167 3.02 0.26 -3.46
CA ILE A 167 2.45 1.62 -3.47
C ILE A 167 2.56 2.24 -4.88
N VAL A 168 3.67 2.01 -5.60
CA VAL A 168 3.82 2.46 -7.00
C VAL A 168 2.85 1.72 -7.93
N HIS A 169 2.60 0.44 -7.68
CA HIS A 169 1.60 -0.37 -8.39
C HIS A 169 0.19 0.21 -8.23
N GLU A 170 -0.24 0.43 -6.99
CA GLU A 170 -1.57 0.96 -6.67
C GLU A 170 -1.73 2.41 -7.14
N ALA A 171 -0.66 3.21 -7.13
CA ALA A 171 -0.69 4.54 -7.74
C ALA A 171 -0.95 4.50 -9.25
N ARG A 172 -0.44 3.46 -9.93
CA ARG A 172 -0.70 3.27 -11.36
C ARG A 172 -2.14 2.85 -11.62
N HIS A 173 -2.71 2.05 -10.74
CA HIS A 173 -4.14 1.83 -10.68
C HIS A 173 -4.86 3.19 -10.56
N ALA A 174 -4.41 4.07 -9.66
CA ALA A 174 -5.04 5.35 -9.35
C ALA A 174 -4.99 6.44 -10.41
N ALA A 175 -4.00 6.35 -11.28
CA ALA A 175 -3.82 7.26 -12.39
C ALA A 175 -4.78 7.02 -13.58
N TRP A 176 -6.09 6.85 -13.36
CA TRP A 176 -7.18 6.71 -14.37
C TRP A 176 -6.92 5.74 -15.53
N TRP A 177 -7.71 4.66 -15.63
CA TRP A 177 -7.68 3.69 -16.75
C TRP A 177 -6.32 3.00 -16.97
N ASN A 178 -5.42 3.06 -15.98
CA ASN A 178 -4.06 2.52 -16.05
C ASN A 178 -3.86 1.22 -15.27
N SER A 179 -4.96 0.58 -14.91
CA SER A 179 -4.97 -0.77 -14.34
C SER A 179 -4.56 -1.86 -15.34
N HIS A 180 -4.65 -3.10 -14.90
CA HIS A 180 -4.35 -4.30 -15.66
C HIS A 180 -5.23 -4.42 -16.91
N ASN A 181 -4.65 -4.94 -18.00
CA ASN A 181 -5.35 -5.10 -19.28
C ASN A 181 -5.13 -6.48 -19.93
N GLY A 182 -4.52 -7.42 -19.21
CA GLY A 182 -4.21 -8.77 -19.68
C GLY A 182 -5.33 -9.78 -19.46
N GLY A 183 -6.31 -9.49 -18.59
CA GLY A 183 -7.25 -10.52 -18.12
C GLY A 183 -6.49 -11.70 -17.49
N ALA A 184 -7.01 -12.92 -17.55
CA ALA A 184 -6.36 -14.10 -16.95
C ALA A 184 -5.24 -14.72 -17.82
N GLY A 185 -4.53 -13.92 -18.63
CA GLY A 185 -3.55 -14.43 -19.60
C GLY A 185 -2.16 -14.75 -19.02
N CYS A 186 -1.97 -14.63 -17.71
CA CYS A 186 -0.74 -14.95 -16.98
C CYS A 186 -1.09 -15.58 -15.62
N PRO A 187 -0.12 -16.17 -14.89
CA PRO A 187 -0.36 -16.82 -13.60
C PRO A 187 -1.05 -15.96 -12.51
N ARG A 188 -1.02 -14.63 -12.64
CA ARG A 188 -1.63 -13.69 -11.69
C ARG A 188 -3.12 -13.41 -11.94
N GLY A 189 -3.77 -14.12 -12.87
CA GLY A 189 -5.22 -13.98 -13.10
C GLY A 189 -5.59 -12.57 -13.57
N SER A 190 -6.62 -11.93 -13.01
CA SER A 190 -7.02 -10.57 -13.40
C SER A 190 -5.95 -9.49 -13.19
N SER A 191 -4.87 -9.81 -12.47
CA SER A 191 -3.74 -8.92 -12.23
C SER A 191 -2.61 -9.00 -13.27
N CYS A 192 -2.94 -9.42 -14.50
CA CYS A 192 -1.99 -9.48 -15.60
C CYS A 192 -1.97 -8.18 -16.41
N ASP A 193 -0.76 -7.76 -16.78
CA ASP A 193 -0.55 -6.79 -17.84
C ASP A 193 -0.46 -7.55 -19.17
N LYS A 194 -1.01 -6.99 -20.26
CA LYS A 194 -0.95 -7.68 -21.55
C LYS A 194 0.48 -7.77 -22.07
N ARG A 195 1.23 -6.66 -22.01
CA ARG A 195 2.63 -6.51 -22.47
C ARG A 195 3.30 -5.38 -21.71
N TRP A 196 4.63 -5.40 -21.61
CA TRP A 196 5.41 -4.31 -21.00
C TRP A 196 5.19 -2.94 -21.64
N SER A 197 5.08 -2.89 -22.97
CA SER A 197 4.87 -1.64 -23.72
C SER A 197 3.60 -0.89 -23.33
N ASP A 198 2.63 -1.57 -22.72
CA ASP A 198 1.37 -0.96 -22.29
C ASP A 198 1.54 -0.16 -20.98
N MET A 199 2.70 -0.29 -20.32
CA MET A 199 3.11 0.51 -19.16
C MET A 199 2.01 0.55 -18.08
N ARG A 200 1.48 -0.62 -17.72
CA ARG A 200 0.44 -0.79 -16.69
C ARG A 200 1.07 -1.05 -15.32
N ALA A 201 0.27 -1.44 -14.33
CA ALA A 201 0.68 -1.47 -12.93
C ALA A 201 1.87 -2.41 -12.64
N ASN A 202 1.93 -3.60 -13.25
CA ASN A 202 3.09 -4.49 -13.07
C ASN A 202 4.36 -3.86 -13.67
N SER A 203 4.25 -3.15 -14.79
CA SER A 203 5.40 -2.48 -15.43
C SER A 203 5.98 -1.38 -14.53
N TYR A 204 5.12 -0.61 -13.86
CA TYR A 204 5.52 0.46 -12.95
C TYR A 204 6.18 -0.09 -11.67
N GLU A 205 5.60 -1.13 -11.07
CA GLU A 205 6.20 -1.82 -9.91
C GLU A 205 7.60 -2.36 -10.28
N VAL A 206 7.73 -3.06 -11.41
CA VAL A 206 9.01 -3.60 -11.86
C VAL A 206 10.03 -2.51 -12.14
N LEU A 207 9.64 -1.42 -12.80
CA LEU A 207 10.53 -0.32 -13.13
C LEU A 207 11.10 0.34 -11.87
N TYR A 208 10.28 0.55 -10.84
CA TYR A 208 10.73 1.05 -9.54
C TYR A 208 11.70 0.07 -8.87
N LEU A 209 11.34 -1.21 -8.78
CA LEU A 209 12.16 -2.24 -8.14
C LEU A 209 13.50 -2.44 -8.84
N TRP A 210 13.53 -2.38 -10.18
CA TRP A 210 14.76 -2.45 -10.96
C TRP A 210 15.69 -1.28 -10.63
N TRP A 211 15.17 -0.04 -10.66
CA TRP A 211 15.97 1.12 -10.29
C TRP A 211 16.46 1.06 -8.85
N PHE A 212 15.65 0.59 -7.90
CA PHE A 212 16.08 0.40 -6.51
C PHE A 212 17.21 -0.63 -6.40
N TYR A 213 17.10 -1.73 -7.16
CA TYR A 213 18.14 -2.75 -7.21
C TYR A 213 19.48 -2.20 -7.72
N VAL A 214 19.48 -1.41 -8.81
CA VAL A 214 20.72 -0.94 -9.43
C VAL A 214 21.28 0.34 -8.80
N ASP A 215 20.43 1.30 -8.42
CA ASP A 215 20.84 2.66 -8.04
C ASP A 215 20.30 3.12 -6.67
N GLY A 216 19.49 2.29 -6.00
CA GLY A 216 18.85 2.67 -4.73
C GLY A 216 19.85 2.93 -3.61
N VAL A 217 19.83 4.11 -2.99
CA VAL A 217 20.70 4.45 -1.86
C VAL A 217 19.97 4.33 -0.52
N ARG A 218 20.72 4.48 0.58
CA ARG A 218 20.20 4.31 1.95
C ARG A 218 19.50 2.96 2.09
N THR A 219 20.19 1.90 1.70
CA THR A 219 19.66 0.54 1.59
C THR A 219 20.69 -0.49 2.07
N THR A 220 20.32 -1.76 2.06
CA THR A 220 21.22 -2.90 2.33
C THR A 220 21.24 -3.85 1.13
N THR A 221 22.25 -4.71 1.06
CA THR A 221 22.31 -5.78 0.05
C THR A 221 21.08 -6.69 0.11
N GLY A 222 20.56 -6.97 1.31
CA GLY A 222 19.34 -7.76 1.49
C GLY A 222 18.12 -7.12 0.83
N MET A 223 17.92 -5.82 1.04
CA MET A 223 16.81 -5.07 0.40
C MET A 223 16.95 -5.01 -1.12
N ARG A 224 18.16 -4.79 -1.65
CA ARG A 224 18.40 -4.86 -3.10
C ARG A 224 18.04 -6.24 -3.66
N ASN A 225 18.38 -7.31 -2.95
CA ASN A 225 18.01 -8.67 -3.35
C ASN A 225 16.49 -8.91 -3.31
N PHE A 226 15.76 -8.38 -2.32
CA PHE A 226 14.29 -8.43 -2.33
C PHE A 226 13.70 -7.71 -3.55
N ALA A 227 14.21 -6.52 -3.89
CA ALA A 227 13.76 -5.79 -5.06
C ALA A 227 13.97 -6.58 -6.35
N ARG A 228 15.17 -7.16 -6.52
CA ARG A 228 15.49 -8.04 -7.65
C ARG A 228 14.56 -9.24 -7.74
N GLN A 229 14.39 -9.98 -6.64
CA GLN A 229 13.56 -11.19 -6.60
C GLN A 229 12.08 -10.88 -6.88
N ARG A 230 11.54 -9.83 -6.27
CA ARG A 230 10.16 -9.39 -6.51
C ARG A 230 9.96 -8.93 -7.95
N GLY A 231 10.85 -8.07 -8.47
CA GLY A 231 10.78 -7.58 -9.83
C GLY A 231 10.86 -8.72 -10.85
N GLN A 232 11.78 -9.67 -10.65
CA GLN A 232 11.87 -10.85 -11.51
C GLN A 232 10.61 -11.71 -11.44
N THR A 233 10.06 -11.93 -10.25
CA THR A 233 8.81 -12.69 -10.08
C THR A 233 7.66 -12.05 -10.87
N ILE A 234 7.56 -10.72 -10.88
CA ILE A 234 6.52 -10.02 -11.65
C ILE A 234 6.78 -10.12 -13.16
N ILE A 235 8.03 -10.02 -13.61
CA ILE A 235 8.39 -10.23 -15.03
C ILE A 235 7.96 -11.64 -15.48
N ASP A 236 8.25 -12.65 -14.66
CA ASP A 236 8.01 -14.05 -14.99
C ASP A 236 6.52 -14.42 -14.98
N THR A 237 5.72 -13.75 -14.13
CA THR A 237 4.36 -14.18 -13.82
C THR A 237 3.27 -13.14 -14.09
N GLY A 238 3.62 -11.90 -14.42
CA GLY A 238 2.69 -10.76 -14.46
C GLY A 238 2.32 -10.25 -15.84
N PHE A 239 2.81 -10.89 -16.91
CA PHE A 239 2.55 -10.47 -18.28
C PHE A 239 2.03 -11.61 -19.15
N ASN A 240 1.02 -11.34 -19.97
CA ASN A 240 0.56 -12.33 -20.98
C ASN A 240 1.67 -12.60 -22.01
N THR A 241 2.41 -11.55 -22.39
CA THR A 241 3.62 -11.65 -23.18
C THR A 241 4.79 -11.28 -22.29
N ASN A 242 5.55 -12.29 -21.84
CA ASN A 242 6.74 -12.09 -21.02
C ASN A 242 7.70 -11.13 -21.75
N PRO A 243 8.17 -10.06 -21.10
CA PRO A 243 9.01 -9.05 -21.75
C PRO A 243 10.47 -9.48 -21.97
N GLY A 244 10.90 -10.62 -21.42
CA GLY A 244 12.25 -11.19 -21.62
C GLY A 244 13.36 -10.49 -20.84
N TYR A 245 13.02 -9.62 -19.89
CA TYR A 245 14.00 -8.93 -19.05
C TYR A 245 14.49 -9.81 -17.88
N VAL A 246 15.71 -9.54 -17.43
CA VAL A 246 16.31 -10.14 -16.23
C VAL A 246 16.84 -9.00 -15.35
N ILE A 247 16.50 -9.04 -14.06
CA ILE A 247 16.97 -8.07 -13.05
C ILE A 247 18.18 -8.61 -12.29
#